data_AF-A0A7K0X7F0-F1
#
_entry.id   AF-A0A7K0X7F0-F1
#
_cell.length_a   1.000
_cell.length_b   1.000
_cell.length_c   1.000
_cell.angle_alpha   90.00
_cell.angle_beta   90.00
_cell.angle_gamma   90.00
#
_symmetry.space_group_name_H-M   'P 1'
#
loop_
_entity.id
_entity.type
_entity.pdbx_description
1 polymer ?
#
loop_
_entity_poly.entity_id
_entity_poly.type
_entity_poly.pdbx_seq_one_letter_code
_entity_poly.pdbx_strand_id
1 'polypeptide(L)'
;MTLETNRTDLSSTRFVADDHEELTSGQCRLRIDHFALTTNNITYGVFGDMLRYWDVFPAGESGWGRIPTWGFADVVESTSDELPIGERLFGFLPMSSETIITPGKVDERGVSDVAPHRVGLAGAYNRYQRCSTDPVYDAHREPQQMVLYPLFFTSFVIDDFLLDNEDFGATQAVVSSASSKTAIGFAQLAKQRGLKTVGLTSAGNQAFVESLDVYSEVLTYDAVDSIATVPAAYIDIAGNQDLLREVHTHLDGFLNHSMVVGNTNWNHKATNTSALPAPTPEFLFAPTQISKRTKEWGRDEL
;
A
#
# COMPACT_ATOMS: atom_id res chain seq x y z
N MET A 1 -14.26 20.37 4.36
CA MET A 1 -12.89 20.93 4.43
C MET A 1 -11.94 19.87 3.94
N THR A 2 -10.98 20.24 3.10
CA THR A 2 -9.99 19.32 2.50
C THR A 2 -8.58 19.74 2.90
N LEU A 3 -7.75 18.77 3.28
CA LEU A 3 -6.31 18.96 3.42
C LEU A 3 -5.64 18.72 2.06
N GLU A 4 -5.06 19.77 1.50
CA GLU A 4 -4.25 19.69 0.29
C GLU A 4 -2.76 19.73 0.64
N THR A 5 -1.95 18.98 -0.11
CA THR A 5 -0.50 18.88 0.04
C THR A 5 0.18 19.40 -1.21
N ASN A 6 1.26 20.17 -1.05
CA ASN A 6 2.06 20.61 -2.18
C ASN A 6 2.77 19.40 -2.80
N ARG A 7 2.61 19.21 -4.12
CA ARG A 7 3.10 18.03 -4.85
C ARG A 7 4.63 17.94 -4.87
N THR A 8 5.35 19.05 -4.68
CA THR A 8 6.82 19.08 -4.67
C THR A 8 7.42 19.24 -3.27
N ASP A 9 6.59 19.50 -2.25
CA ASP A 9 7.00 19.60 -0.85
C ASP A 9 5.89 19.06 0.06
N LEU A 10 5.99 17.77 0.41
CA LEU A 10 4.97 17.09 1.21
C LEU A 10 4.86 17.62 2.66
N SER A 11 5.81 18.46 3.10
CA SER A 11 5.71 19.14 4.40
C SER A 11 4.86 20.40 4.37
N SER A 12 4.55 20.90 3.16
CA SER A 12 3.73 22.08 2.93
C SER A 12 2.28 21.67 2.64
N THR A 13 1.41 21.93 3.61
CA THR A 13 -0.01 21.58 3.55
C THR A 13 -0.91 22.79 3.80
N ARG A 14 -2.13 22.75 3.27
CA ARG A 14 -3.16 23.77 3.52
C ARG A 14 -4.53 23.16 3.71
N PHE A 15 -5.38 23.85 4.47
CA PHE A 15 -6.81 23.55 4.50
C PHE A 15 -7.55 24.41 3.49
N VAL A 16 -8.41 23.77 2.70
CA VAL A 16 -9.30 24.41 1.74
C VAL A 16 -10.73 24.15 2.19
N ALA A 17 -11.55 25.21 2.22
CA ALA A 17 -12.98 25.06 2.42
C ALA A 17 -13.58 24.43 1.16
N ASP A 18 -14.39 23.39 1.33
CA ASP A 18 -15.11 22.81 0.20
C ASP A 18 -16.46 23.50 0.12
N ASP A 19 -16.80 24.01 -1.05
CA ASP A 19 -18.17 24.45 -1.32
C ASP A 19 -19.08 23.22 -1.44
N HIS A 20 -20.34 23.37 -1.02
CA HIS A 20 -21.31 22.30 -1.20
C HIS A 20 -21.72 22.22 -2.68
N GLU A 21 -21.21 21.22 -3.39
CA GLU A 21 -21.56 20.93 -4.79
C GLU A 21 -22.87 20.13 -4.86
N GLU A 22 -23.87 20.58 -5.61
CA GLU A 22 -25.11 19.80 -5.82
C GLU A 22 -24.83 18.47 -6.54
N LEU A 23 -25.47 17.39 -6.11
CA LEU A 23 -25.33 16.09 -6.77
C LEU A 23 -26.01 16.08 -8.15
N THR A 24 -25.33 15.50 -9.14
CA THR A 24 -25.93 15.14 -10.43
C THR A 24 -26.44 13.70 -10.40
N SER A 25 -27.32 13.35 -11.34
CA SER A 25 -27.97 12.03 -11.42
C SER A 25 -26.98 10.86 -11.31
N GLY A 26 -27.25 9.94 -10.40
CA GLY A 26 -26.43 8.75 -10.17
C GLY A 26 -25.19 9.00 -9.32
N GLN A 27 -25.02 10.18 -8.71
CA GLN A 27 -23.93 10.46 -7.75
C GLN A 27 -24.37 10.25 -6.30
N CYS A 28 -23.37 10.01 -5.44
CA CYS A 28 -23.54 9.91 -3.99
C CYS A 28 -22.47 10.74 -3.29
N ARG A 29 -22.84 11.36 -2.17
CA ARG A 29 -21.92 12.04 -1.26
C ARG A 29 -21.60 11.13 -0.09
N LEU A 30 -20.31 10.93 0.12
CA LEU A 30 -19.76 10.21 1.25
C LEU A 30 -19.26 11.23 2.28
N ARG A 31 -19.77 11.17 3.51
CA ARG A 31 -19.17 11.85 4.66
C ARG A 31 -18.10 10.93 5.23
N ILE A 32 -16.87 11.43 5.25
CA ILE A 32 -15.71 10.69 5.74
C ILE A 32 -15.73 10.76 7.27
N ASP A 33 -15.82 9.60 7.92
CA ASP A 33 -15.84 9.50 9.38
C ASP A 33 -14.40 9.47 9.91
N HIS A 34 -13.62 8.52 9.43
CA HIS A 34 -12.21 8.41 9.79
C HIS A 34 -11.39 7.71 8.71
N PHE A 35 -10.09 8.01 8.70
CA PHE A 35 -9.11 7.40 7.80
C PHE A 35 -7.78 7.17 8.51
N ALA A 36 -6.98 6.24 8.00
CA ALA A 36 -5.67 5.93 8.55
C ALA A 36 -4.57 6.81 7.96
N LEU A 37 -3.69 7.30 8.85
CA LEU A 37 -2.38 7.84 8.51
C LEU A 37 -1.31 6.77 8.75
N THR A 38 -0.59 6.46 7.68
CA THR A 38 0.48 5.46 7.62
C THR A 38 1.57 5.97 6.67
N THR A 39 2.71 5.30 6.65
CA THR A 39 3.79 5.66 5.71
C THR A 39 3.39 5.51 4.24
N ASN A 40 2.35 4.72 3.91
CA ASN A 40 1.82 4.66 2.56
C ASN A 40 1.31 6.01 2.06
N ASN A 41 0.76 6.86 2.93
CA ASN A 41 0.27 8.17 2.52
C ASN A 41 1.41 9.05 1.98
N ILE A 42 2.61 8.92 2.54
CA ILE A 42 3.81 9.57 2.02
C ILE A 42 4.23 8.97 0.67
N THR A 43 4.19 7.64 0.54
CA THR A 43 4.47 6.94 -0.73
C THR A 43 3.51 7.38 -1.84
N TYR A 44 2.23 7.62 -1.52
CA TYR A 44 1.26 8.17 -2.47
C TYR A 44 1.59 9.58 -2.92
N GLY A 45 2.14 10.41 -2.02
CA GLY A 45 2.64 11.74 -2.39
C GLY A 45 3.91 11.67 -3.25
N VAL A 46 4.92 10.92 -2.81
CA VAL A 46 6.24 10.81 -3.48
C VAL A 46 6.11 10.24 -4.89
N PHE A 47 5.27 9.22 -5.08
CA PHE A 47 5.04 8.59 -6.38
C PHE A 47 3.75 9.07 -7.06
N GLY A 48 3.20 10.20 -6.63
CA GLY A 48 1.86 10.60 -7.07
C GLY A 48 1.75 10.86 -8.57
N ASP A 49 2.82 11.33 -9.23
CA ASP A 49 2.87 11.48 -10.68
C ASP A 49 3.13 10.15 -11.39
N MET A 50 4.16 9.43 -10.94
CA MET A 50 4.60 8.17 -11.55
C MET A 50 3.51 7.10 -11.54
N LEU A 51 2.77 7.01 -10.43
CA LEU A 51 1.71 6.01 -10.20
C LEU A 51 0.31 6.63 -10.24
N ARG A 52 0.20 7.91 -10.61
CA ARG A 52 -1.06 8.64 -10.79
C ARG A 52 -1.94 8.71 -9.53
N TYR A 53 -1.36 8.69 -8.33
CA TYR A 53 -2.13 8.85 -7.09
C TYR A 53 -2.76 10.25 -6.97
N TRP A 54 -2.17 11.28 -7.59
CA TRP A 54 -2.76 12.63 -7.62
C TRP A 54 -4.06 12.69 -8.43
N ASP A 55 -4.26 11.76 -9.37
CA ASP A 55 -5.45 11.69 -10.22
C ASP A 55 -6.63 11.03 -9.51
N VAL A 56 -6.38 10.29 -8.42
CA VAL A 56 -7.42 9.61 -7.62
C VAL A 56 -8.39 10.63 -7.03
N PHE A 57 -7.87 11.76 -6.56
CA PHE A 57 -8.63 12.87 -5.99
C PHE A 57 -8.00 14.19 -6.46
N PRO A 58 -8.38 14.72 -7.63
CA PRO A 58 -7.76 15.91 -8.17
C PRO A 58 -8.02 17.13 -7.27
N ALA A 59 -7.00 17.96 -7.06
CA ALA A 59 -7.12 19.27 -6.43
C ALA A 59 -7.56 20.32 -7.46
N GLY A 60 -8.23 21.39 -7.00
CA GLY A 60 -8.70 22.47 -7.87
C GLY A 60 -7.58 23.39 -8.39
N GLU A 61 -6.45 23.46 -7.68
CA GLU A 61 -5.32 24.33 -8.01
C GLU A 61 -4.09 23.52 -8.44
N SER A 62 -3.41 23.99 -9.49
CA SER A 62 -2.15 23.40 -9.95
C SER A 62 -1.07 23.44 -8.87
N GLY A 63 -0.25 22.39 -8.79
CA GLY A 63 0.81 22.25 -7.78
C GLY A 63 0.34 21.69 -6.44
N TRP A 64 -0.97 21.63 -6.19
CA TRP A 64 -1.57 20.98 -5.03
C TRP A 64 -2.15 19.62 -5.39
N GLY A 65 -2.26 18.75 -4.39
CA GLY A 65 -2.84 17.42 -4.53
C GLY A 65 -3.54 16.97 -3.24
N ARG A 66 -4.43 15.99 -3.35
CA ARG A 66 -5.13 15.40 -2.20
C ARG A 66 -4.62 13.98 -2.02
N ILE A 67 -3.89 13.74 -0.93
CA ILE A 67 -3.32 12.42 -0.66
C ILE A 67 -4.47 11.45 -0.34
N PRO A 68 -4.55 10.29 -1.03
CA PRO A 68 -5.54 9.29 -0.69
C PRO A 68 -5.18 8.56 0.60
N THR A 69 -6.21 8.02 1.25
CA THR A 69 -6.16 7.32 2.52
C THR A 69 -7.10 6.12 2.48
N TRP A 70 -6.88 5.11 3.32
CA TRP A 70 -7.88 4.07 3.55
C TRP A 70 -8.74 4.45 4.75
N GLY A 71 -10.05 4.40 4.60
CA GLY A 71 -10.96 4.85 5.66
C GLY A 71 -12.40 4.41 5.47
N PHE A 72 -13.22 4.85 6.42
CA PHE A 72 -14.65 4.59 6.48
C PHE A 72 -15.43 5.89 6.22
N ALA A 73 -16.48 5.76 5.43
CA ALA A 73 -17.39 6.86 5.13
C ALA A 73 -18.84 6.37 5.08
N ASP A 74 -19.76 7.27 5.40
CA ASP A 74 -21.21 7.02 5.33
C ASP A 74 -21.80 7.76 4.12
N VAL A 75 -22.74 7.12 3.41
CA VAL A 75 -23.53 7.81 2.39
C VAL A 75 -24.49 8.79 3.09
N VAL A 76 -24.32 10.09 2.88
CA VAL A 76 -25.16 11.14 3.50
C VAL A 76 -26.15 11.79 2.54
N GLU A 77 -25.90 11.66 1.24
CA GLU A 77 -26.75 12.16 0.17
C GLU A 77 -26.60 11.24 -1.04
N SER A 78 -27.69 10.92 -1.74
CA SER A 78 -27.64 10.02 -2.89
C SER A 78 -28.73 10.35 -3.91
N THR A 79 -28.35 10.31 -5.17
CA THR A 79 -29.25 10.33 -6.34
C THR A 79 -29.18 9.00 -7.11
N SER A 80 -28.60 7.97 -6.50
CA SER A 80 -28.44 6.63 -7.05
C SER A 80 -29.24 5.63 -6.22
N ASP A 81 -30.04 4.78 -6.88
CA ASP A 81 -30.79 3.70 -6.22
C ASP A 81 -29.88 2.58 -5.69
N GLU A 82 -28.62 2.53 -6.14
CA GLU A 82 -27.64 1.49 -5.82
C GLU A 82 -26.91 1.69 -4.48
N LEU A 83 -26.92 2.93 -3.96
CA LEU A 83 -26.28 3.31 -2.70
C LEU A 83 -27.25 4.15 -1.87
N PRO A 84 -28.07 3.53 -1.02
CA PRO A 84 -28.95 4.23 -0.09
C PRO A 84 -28.18 5.06 0.95
N ILE A 85 -28.83 6.13 1.42
CA ILE A 85 -28.35 6.95 2.53
C ILE A 85 -28.23 6.08 3.80
N GLY A 86 -27.14 6.29 4.56
CA GLY A 86 -26.81 5.55 5.78
C GLY A 86 -25.93 4.32 5.56
N GLU A 87 -25.64 3.96 4.31
CA GLU A 87 -24.72 2.87 4.01
C GLU A 87 -23.28 3.23 4.40
N ARG A 88 -22.59 2.29 5.05
CA ARG A 88 -21.20 2.45 5.50
C ARG A 88 -20.23 1.71 4.60
N LEU A 89 -19.24 2.43 4.10
CA LEU A 89 -18.30 1.96 3.09
C LEU A 89 -16.86 2.04 3.60
N PHE A 90 -16.06 1.03 3.27
CA PHE A 90 -14.61 1.04 3.44
C PHE A 90 -13.91 1.18 2.09
N GLY A 91 -12.95 2.08 1.97
CA GLY A 91 -12.23 2.25 0.70
C GLY A 91 -11.21 3.38 0.70
N PHE A 92 -10.76 3.73 -0.51
CA PHE A 92 -9.83 4.83 -0.73
C PHE A 92 -10.58 6.17 -0.68
N LEU A 93 -10.15 7.08 0.19
CA LEU A 93 -10.80 8.36 0.49
C LEU A 93 -9.77 9.51 0.50
N PRO A 94 -10.14 10.75 0.13
CA PRO A 94 -9.26 11.90 0.30
C PRO A 94 -9.18 12.30 1.78
N MET A 95 -8.17 13.09 2.16
CA MET A 95 -8.10 13.75 3.47
C MET A 95 -9.08 14.92 3.54
N SER A 96 -10.38 14.64 3.45
CA SER A 96 -11.47 15.62 3.37
C SER A 96 -12.59 15.29 4.36
N SER A 97 -13.52 16.22 4.56
CA SER A 97 -14.77 15.96 5.29
C SER A 97 -15.75 15.13 4.47
N GLU A 98 -15.77 15.33 3.14
CA GLU A 98 -16.70 14.67 2.23
C GLU A 98 -16.03 14.40 0.88
N THR A 99 -16.58 13.46 0.13
CA THR A 99 -16.25 13.24 -1.29
C THR A 99 -17.50 12.83 -2.06
N ILE A 100 -17.60 13.24 -3.32
CA ILE A 100 -18.65 12.77 -4.24
C ILE A 100 -18.07 11.63 -5.09
N ILE A 101 -18.85 10.56 -5.25
CA ILE A 101 -18.51 9.44 -6.12
C ILE A 101 -19.61 9.23 -7.17
N THR A 102 -19.27 8.56 -8.26
CA THR A 102 -20.24 8.08 -9.26
C THR A 102 -20.25 6.56 -9.24
N PRO A 103 -21.18 5.92 -8.51
CA PRO A 103 -21.42 4.48 -8.58
C PRO A 103 -21.61 3.98 -10.00
N GLY A 104 -20.85 2.96 -10.41
CA GLY A 104 -21.01 2.37 -11.75
C GLY A 104 -20.99 0.85 -11.82
N LYS A 105 -20.12 0.19 -11.06
CA LYS A 105 -20.10 -1.29 -10.97
C LYS A 105 -20.47 -1.70 -9.56
N VAL A 106 -21.70 -2.17 -9.40
CA VAL A 106 -22.28 -2.52 -8.11
C VAL A 106 -22.53 -4.03 -8.10
N ASP A 107 -22.19 -4.66 -6.99
CA ASP A 107 -22.52 -6.05 -6.67
C ASP A 107 -22.68 -6.16 -5.16
N GLU A 108 -23.08 -7.31 -4.62
CA GLU A 108 -23.35 -7.48 -3.20
C GLU A 108 -22.23 -6.97 -2.29
N ARG A 109 -20.96 -7.14 -2.67
CA ARG A 109 -19.79 -6.81 -1.83
C ARG A 109 -19.39 -5.33 -1.85
N GLY A 110 -19.87 -4.54 -2.81
CA GLY A 110 -19.32 -3.20 -3.00
C GLY A 110 -19.76 -2.46 -4.25
N VAL A 111 -19.13 -1.29 -4.42
CA VAL A 111 -19.36 -0.36 -5.52
C VAL A 111 -18.04 0.19 -6.04
N SER A 112 -17.90 0.29 -7.37
CA SER A 112 -16.79 1.04 -7.96
C SER A 112 -17.22 2.44 -8.35
N ASP A 113 -16.40 3.43 -7.97
CA ASP A 113 -16.48 4.79 -8.48
C ASP A 113 -15.93 4.86 -9.90
N VAL A 114 -16.79 5.32 -10.81
CA VAL A 114 -16.52 5.46 -12.24
C VAL A 114 -16.47 6.92 -12.67
N ALA A 115 -16.31 7.86 -11.71
CA ALA A 115 -16.13 9.27 -12.04
C ALA A 115 -15.01 9.46 -13.09
N PRO A 116 -15.10 10.48 -13.97
CA PRO A 116 -14.18 10.61 -15.10
C PRO A 116 -12.69 10.60 -14.74
N HIS A 117 -12.30 11.18 -13.60
CA HIS A 117 -10.92 11.21 -13.10
C HIS A 117 -10.41 9.83 -12.66
N ARG A 118 -11.30 8.86 -12.42
CA ARG A 118 -10.96 7.48 -12.05
C ARG A 118 -10.63 6.58 -13.24
N VAL A 119 -10.94 7.02 -14.46
CA VAL A 119 -10.74 6.22 -15.67
C VAL A 119 -9.25 5.96 -15.91
N GLY A 120 -8.91 4.68 -16.09
CA GLY A 120 -7.54 4.23 -16.30
C GLY A 120 -6.69 4.12 -15.03
N LEU A 121 -7.26 4.38 -13.85
CA LEU A 121 -6.61 4.06 -12.57
C LEU A 121 -6.84 2.59 -12.20
N ALA A 122 -5.98 2.07 -11.32
CA ALA A 122 -6.10 0.70 -10.82
C ALA A 122 -7.44 0.48 -10.11
N GLY A 123 -8.18 -0.56 -10.51
CA GLY A 123 -9.53 -0.83 -10.00
C GLY A 123 -9.59 -1.03 -8.48
N ALA A 124 -8.51 -1.49 -7.85
CA ALA A 124 -8.40 -1.63 -6.40
C ALA A 124 -8.59 -0.30 -5.65
N TYR A 125 -8.22 0.84 -6.25
CA TYR A 125 -8.35 2.17 -5.64
C TYR A 125 -9.70 2.85 -5.89
N ASN A 126 -10.50 2.29 -6.80
CA ASN A 126 -11.81 2.82 -7.17
C ASN A 126 -12.95 2.06 -6.50
N ARG A 127 -12.65 0.97 -5.78
CA ARG A 127 -13.65 0.10 -5.18
C ARG A 127 -13.86 0.46 -3.71
N TYR A 128 -15.11 0.61 -3.34
CA TYR A 128 -15.57 0.72 -1.95
C TYR A 128 -16.28 -0.58 -1.58
N GLN A 129 -15.92 -1.13 -0.43
CA GLN A 129 -16.49 -2.34 0.14
C GLN A 129 -17.66 -1.98 1.05
N ARG A 130 -18.76 -2.72 0.95
CA ARG A 130 -19.90 -2.58 1.85
C ARG A 130 -19.59 -3.24 3.18
N CYS A 131 -19.68 -2.47 4.26
CA CYS A 131 -19.48 -3.02 5.59
C CYS A 131 -20.59 -4.01 5.98
N SER A 132 -21.80 -3.83 5.44
CA SER A 132 -22.96 -4.69 5.72
C SER A 132 -22.83 -6.12 5.18
N THR A 133 -21.98 -6.35 4.18
CA THR A 133 -21.78 -7.65 3.53
C THR A 133 -20.35 -8.16 3.65
N ASP A 134 -19.46 -7.40 4.29
CA ASP A 134 -18.08 -7.80 4.53
C ASP A 134 -18.03 -8.81 5.69
N PRO A 135 -17.67 -10.09 5.45
CA PRO A 135 -17.67 -11.11 6.50
C PRO A 135 -16.62 -10.86 7.59
N VAL A 136 -15.61 -10.02 7.32
CA VAL A 136 -14.56 -9.69 8.30
C VAL A 136 -14.75 -8.32 8.95
N TYR A 137 -15.79 -7.58 8.57
CA TYR A 137 -16.08 -6.28 9.15
C TYR A 137 -16.58 -6.39 10.60
N ASP A 138 -15.98 -5.57 11.45
CA ASP A 138 -16.38 -5.36 12.85
C ASP A 138 -16.23 -3.87 13.16
N ALA A 139 -17.34 -3.22 13.49
CA ALA A 139 -17.37 -1.78 13.80
C ALA A 139 -16.42 -1.40 14.95
N HIS A 140 -16.13 -2.32 15.89
CA HIS A 140 -15.18 -2.07 16.97
C HIS A 140 -13.71 -2.19 16.55
N ARG A 141 -13.46 -2.67 15.33
CA ARG A 141 -12.12 -2.91 14.76
C ARG A 141 -11.78 -2.04 13.57
N GLU A 142 -12.62 -1.07 13.23
CA GLU A 142 -12.37 -0.15 12.12
C GLU A 142 -10.99 0.54 12.20
N PRO A 143 -10.53 1.05 13.37
CA PRO A 143 -9.18 1.61 13.48
C PRO A 143 -8.09 0.61 13.07
N GLN A 144 -8.22 -0.65 13.48
CA GLN A 144 -7.30 -1.74 13.15
C GLN A 144 -7.40 -2.12 11.67
N GLN A 145 -8.62 -2.23 11.12
CA GLN A 145 -8.84 -2.56 9.71
C GLN A 145 -8.19 -1.52 8.81
N MET A 146 -8.38 -0.22 9.06
CA MET A 146 -7.76 0.81 8.22
C MET A 146 -6.23 0.77 8.21
N VAL A 147 -5.59 0.49 9.37
CA VAL A 147 -4.13 0.52 9.49
C VAL A 147 -3.47 -0.81 9.15
N LEU A 148 -4.19 -1.93 9.23
CA LEU A 148 -3.66 -3.28 9.01
C LEU A 148 -4.08 -3.87 7.67
N TYR A 149 -5.35 -3.79 7.30
CA TYR A 149 -5.88 -4.54 6.15
C TYR A 149 -5.19 -4.16 4.82
N PRO A 150 -5.05 -2.88 4.43
CA PRO A 150 -4.36 -2.52 3.19
C PRO A 150 -2.89 -2.97 3.15
N LEU A 151 -2.23 -2.98 4.31
CA LEU A 151 -0.82 -3.36 4.44
C LEU A 151 -0.63 -4.87 4.45
N PHE A 152 -1.54 -5.60 5.10
CA PHE A 152 -1.60 -7.04 5.02
C PHE A 152 -1.92 -7.49 3.59
N PHE A 153 -2.85 -6.83 2.89
CA PHE A 153 -3.14 -7.15 1.50
C PHE A 153 -1.93 -6.92 0.59
N THR A 154 -1.16 -5.85 0.83
CA THR A 154 0.14 -5.66 0.15
C THR A 154 1.11 -6.79 0.49
N SER A 155 1.15 -7.24 1.75
CA SER A 155 1.97 -8.38 2.18
C SER A 155 1.62 -9.67 1.44
N PHE A 156 0.33 -9.94 1.30
CA PHE A 156 -0.21 -11.05 0.53
C PHE A 156 0.22 -10.97 -0.93
N VAL A 157 0.12 -9.79 -1.56
CA VAL A 157 0.55 -9.61 -2.95
C VAL A 157 2.05 -9.85 -3.14
N ILE A 158 2.89 -9.50 -2.16
CA ILE A 158 4.34 -9.81 -2.20
C ILE A 158 4.57 -11.31 -2.17
N ASP A 159 3.97 -12.03 -1.21
CA ASP A 159 4.14 -13.48 -1.08
C ASP A 159 3.57 -14.22 -2.29
N ASP A 160 2.39 -13.81 -2.76
CA ASP A 160 1.79 -14.36 -3.99
C ASP A 160 2.68 -14.12 -5.20
N PHE A 161 3.23 -12.91 -5.39
CA PHE A 161 4.12 -12.61 -6.52
C PHE A 161 5.39 -13.48 -6.49
N LEU A 162 5.98 -13.69 -5.31
CA LEU A 162 7.13 -14.60 -5.18
C LEU A 162 6.73 -16.03 -5.50
N LEU A 163 5.65 -16.55 -4.90
CA LEU A 163 5.16 -17.90 -5.14
C LEU A 163 4.86 -18.15 -6.62
N ASP A 164 4.21 -17.20 -7.29
CA ASP A 164 3.85 -17.24 -8.71
C ASP A 164 5.05 -17.33 -9.66
N ASN A 165 6.22 -16.86 -9.19
CA ASN A 165 7.48 -16.89 -9.92
C ASN A 165 8.46 -17.92 -9.33
N GLU A 166 7.94 -18.92 -8.61
CA GLU A 166 8.74 -19.99 -8.00
C GLU A 166 9.87 -19.44 -7.10
N ASP A 167 9.56 -18.37 -6.34
CA ASP A 167 10.47 -17.60 -5.49
C ASP A 167 11.71 -17.08 -6.24
N PHE A 168 11.67 -17.02 -7.59
CA PHE A 168 12.82 -16.77 -8.46
C PHE A 168 14.01 -17.72 -8.18
N GLY A 169 13.73 -18.93 -7.69
CA GLY A 169 14.73 -19.89 -7.23
C GLY A 169 15.46 -19.48 -5.95
N ALA A 170 14.98 -18.47 -5.23
CA ALA A 170 15.51 -18.09 -3.93
C ALA A 170 15.16 -19.15 -2.87
N THR A 171 16.07 -19.33 -1.93
CA THR A 171 15.91 -20.20 -0.75
C THR A 171 15.71 -19.41 0.55
N GLN A 172 15.88 -18.09 0.47
CA GLN A 172 15.61 -17.13 1.53
C GLN A 172 15.07 -15.82 0.95
N ALA A 173 14.29 -15.09 1.74
CA ALA A 173 13.93 -13.71 1.46
C ALA A 173 14.53 -12.77 2.52
N VAL A 174 15.23 -11.74 2.07
CA VAL A 174 15.76 -10.67 2.93
C VAL A 174 14.80 -9.50 2.86
N VAL A 175 14.29 -9.04 4.00
CA VAL A 175 13.21 -8.04 4.07
C VAL A 175 13.69 -6.83 4.86
N SER A 176 13.72 -5.65 4.24
CA SER A 176 14.04 -4.42 4.96
C SER A 176 12.83 -3.87 5.73
N SER A 177 13.07 -3.00 6.72
CA SER A 177 12.02 -2.45 7.58
C SER A 177 11.18 -3.56 8.24
N ALA A 178 11.85 -4.56 8.83
CA ALA A 178 11.20 -5.76 9.38
C ALA A 178 10.20 -5.49 10.52
N SER A 179 10.25 -4.30 11.14
CA SER A 179 9.23 -3.84 12.09
C SER A 179 7.98 -3.22 11.45
N SER A 180 7.94 -3.08 10.12
CA SER A 180 6.80 -2.50 9.41
C SER A 180 5.66 -3.51 9.27
N LYS A 181 4.42 -3.02 9.25
CA LYS A 181 3.21 -3.85 9.15
C LYS A 181 3.22 -4.75 7.91
N THR A 182 3.71 -4.23 6.77
CA THR A 182 3.85 -5.00 5.53
C THR A 182 4.92 -6.09 5.65
N ALA A 183 6.08 -5.78 6.24
CA ALA A 183 7.14 -6.77 6.43
C ALA A 183 6.68 -7.91 7.35
N ILE A 184 5.98 -7.57 8.44
CA ILE A 184 5.47 -8.55 9.42
C ILE A 184 4.43 -9.47 8.77
N GLY A 185 3.48 -8.89 8.02
CA GLY A 185 2.48 -9.68 7.29
C GLY A 185 3.12 -10.61 6.28
N PHE A 186 4.12 -10.14 5.54
CA PHE A 186 4.83 -10.95 4.55
C PHE A 186 5.59 -12.10 5.21
N ALA A 187 6.35 -11.81 6.29
CA ALA A 187 7.12 -12.81 7.00
C ALA A 187 6.24 -13.90 7.59
N GLN A 188 5.06 -13.54 8.11
CA GLN A 188 4.08 -14.50 8.60
C GLN A 188 3.58 -15.45 7.49
N LEU A 189 3.27 -14.93 6.30
CA LEU A 189 2.84 -15.73 5.15
C LEU A 189 3.98 -16.64 4.65
N ALA A 190 5.17 -16.08 4.48
CA ALA A 190 6.36 -16.81 4.07
C ALA A 190 6.68 -17.95 5.06
N LYS A 191 6.58 -17.71 6.38
CA LYS A 191 6.76 -18.73 7.43
C LYS A 191 5.75 -19.88 7.29
N GLN A 192 4.48 -19.59 6.99
CA GLN A 192 3.46 -20.61 6.75
C GLN A 192 3.74 -21.45 5.50
N ARG A 193 4.35 -20.84 4.48
CA ARG A 193 4.74 -21.48 3.22
C ARG A 193 6.09 -22.21 3.29
N GLY A 194 6.85 -22.00 4.37
CA GLY A 194 8.15 -22.61 4.61
C GLY A 194 9.35 -21.87 3.99
N LEU A 195 9.16 -20.64 3.49
CA LEU A 195 10.25 -19.80 2.99
C LEU A 195 10.99 -19.16 4.17
N LYS A 196 12.32 -19.29 4.19
CA LYS A 196 13.16 -18.65 5.21
C LYS A 196 13.19 -17.14 5.01
N THR A 197 13.05 -16.39 6.08
CA THR A 197 13.04 -14.92 6.05
C THR A 197 14.06 -14.33 7.00
N VAL A 198 14.88 -13.40 6.48
CA VAL A 198 15.81 -12.58 7.25
C VAL A 198 15.26 -11.17 7.33
N GLY A 199 14.85 -10.74 8.52
CA GLY A 199 14.31 -9.40 8.75
C GLY A 199 15.42 -8.40 9.12
N LEU A 200 15.59 -7.35 8.32
CA LEU A 200 16.51 -6.24 8.61
C LEU A 200 15.75 -5.10 9.29
N THR A 201 16.21 -4.68 10.46
CA THR A 201 15.58 -3.60 11.24
C THR A 201 16.60 -2.70 11.93
N SER A 202 16.13 -1.64 12.59
CA SER A 202 17.02 -0.80 13.42
C SER A 202 17.31 -1.48 14.76
N ALA A 203 18.46 -1.18 15.37
CA ALA A 203 18.82 -1.70 16.70
C ALA A 203 17.72 -1.46 17.75
N GLY A 204 17.04 -0.31 17.70
CA GLY A 204 15.95 0.01 18.63
C GLY A 204 14.69 -0.86 18.46
N ASN A 205 14.51 -1.48 17.29
CA ASN A 205 13.35 -2.33 16.99
C ASN A 205 13.68 -3.83 17.05
N GLN A 206 14.94 -4.23 17.18
CA GLN A 206 15.36 -5.63 17.07
C GLN A 206 14.59 -6.54 18.03
N ALA A 207 14.59 -6.23 19.33
CA ALA A 207 13.90 -7.04 20.34
C ALA A 207 12.39 -7.15 20.09
N PHE A 208 11.76 -6.08 19.57
CA PHE A 208 10.35 -6.13 19.18
C PHE A 208 10.14 -7.11 18.01
N VAL A 209 10.96 -7.01 16.96
CA VAL A 209 10.83 -7.86 15.76
C VAL A 209 11.08 -9.33 16.09
N GLU A 210 12.09 -9.61 16.92
CA GLU A 210 12.36 -10.97 17.44
C GLU A 210 11.16 -11.52 18.23
N SER A 211 10.51 -10.69 19.05
CA SER A 211 9.36 -11.09 19.86
C SER A 211 8.12 -11.50 19.04
N LEU A 212 8.04 -11.09 17.77
CA LEU A 212 6.94 -11.46 16.88
C LEU A 212 7.00 -12.93 16.45
N ASP A 213 8.19 -13.55 16.48
CA ASP A 213 8.43 -14.91 15.99
C ASP A 213 7.83 -15.15 14.58
N VAL A 214 8.06 -14.23 13.65
CA VAL A 214 7.65 -14.38 12.24
C VAL A 214 8.82 -14.52 11.27
N TYR A 215 10.02 -14.12 11.69
CA TYR A 215 11.25 -14.22 10.91
C TYR A 215 12.05 -15.46 11.31
N SER A 216 12.77 -16.04 10.35
CA SER A 216 13.76 -17.10 10.66
C SER A 216 14.99 -16.52 11.37
N GLU A 217 15.34 -15.28 11.03
CA GLU A 217 16.44 -14.53 11.61
C GLU A 217 16.13 -13.03 11.59
N VAL A 218 16.56 -12.30 12.61
CA VAL A 218 16.43 -10.84 12.68
C VAL A 218 17.81 -10.24 12.84
N LEU A 219 18.17 -9.35 11.94
CA LEU A 219 19.45 -8.64 11.95
C LEU A 219 19.21 -7.13 11.99
N THR A 220 20.17 -6.41 12.56
CA THR A 220 20.19 -4.96 12.46
C THR A 220 20.75 -4.51 11.11
N TYR A 221 20.45 -3.29 10.69
CA TYR A 221 20.95 -2.75 9.42
C TYR A 221 22.48 -2.75 9.30
N ASP A 222 23.21 -2.63 10.41
CA ASP A 222 24.68 -2.68 10.45
C ASP A 222 25.26 -4.10 10.43
N ALA A 223 24.42 -5.14 10.46
CA ALA A 223 24.81 -6.55 10.46
C ALA A 223 24.48 -7.26 9.13
N VAL A 224 24.38 -6.52 8.02
CA VAL A 224 24.10 -7.07 6.68
C VAL A 224 25.13 -8.13 6.26
N ASP A 225 26.39 -7.97 6.69
CA ASP A 225 27.48 -8.91 6.43
C ASP A 225 27.28 -10.31 7.07
N SER A 226 26.34 -10.43 8.00
CA SER A 226 26.00 -11.67 8.69
C SER A 226 24.93 -12.49 7.96
N ILE A 227 24.28 -11.92 6.93
CA ILE A 227 23.28 -12.64 6.13
C ILE A 227 23.95 -13.82 5.43
N ALA A 228 23.33 -15.00 5.46
CA ALA A 228 23.86 -16.17 4.74
C ALA A 228 23.93 -15.91 3.22
N THR A 229 25.07 -16.22 2.58
CA THR A 229 25.23 -16.10 1.12
C THR A 229 24.67 -17.34 0.39
N VAL A 230 23.35 -17.43 0.35
CA VAL A 230 22.58 -18.46 -0.39
C VAL A 230 21.59 -17.77 -1.35
N PRO A 231 21.06 -18.47 -2.38
CA PRO A 231 20.11 -17.88 -3.32
C PRO A 231 18.99 -17.12 -2.60
N ALA A 232 18.84 -15.83 -2.89
CA ALA A 232 18.01 -14.90 -2.12
C ALA A 232 17.12 -14.04 -3.01
N ALA A 233 15.99 -13.60 -2.47
CA ALA A 233 15.22 -12.47 -2.96
C ALA A 233 15.29 -11.32 -1.95
N TYR A 234 15.53 -10.09 -2.40
CA TYR A 234 15.48 -8.91 -1.55
C TYR A 234 14.15 -8.16 -1.74
N ILE A 235 13.50 -7.86 -0.62
CA ILE A 235 12.21 -7.15 -0.57
C ILE A 235 12.45 -5.83 0.16
N ASP A 236 12.60 -4.76 -0.62
CA ASP A 236 12.88 -3.43 -0.10
C ASP A 236 11.59 -2.67 0.24
N ILE A 237 11.32 -2.58 1.54
CA ILE A 237 10.24 -1.75 2.12
C ILE A 237 10.80 -0.45 2.71
N ALA A 238 12.06 -0.47 3.14
CA ALA A 238 12.79 0.69 3.66
C ALA A 238 12.94 1.79 2.60
N GLY A 239 13.29 1.43 1.37
CA GLY A 239 13.66 2.38 0.31
C GLY A 239 15.00 3.09 0.59
N ASN A 240 15.78 2.60 1.56
CA ASN A 240 17.08 3.14 1.91
C ASN A 240 18.13 2.67 0.90
N GLN A 241 18.61 3.59 0.06
CA GLN A 241 19.54 3.30 -1.04
C GLN A 241 20.91 2.78 -0.58
N ASP A 242 21.39 3.21 0.60
CA ASP A 242 22.65 2.71 1.15
C ASP A 242 22.47 1.25 1.61
N LEU A 243 21.37 0.93 2.31
CA LEU A 243 21.04 -0.45 2.70
C LEU A 243 20.84 -1.37 1.50
N LEU A 244 20.10 -0.90 0.48
CA LEU A 244 19.92 -1.61 -0.79
C LEU A 244 21.28 -1.99 -1.39
N ARG A 245 22.23 -1.04 -1.41
CA ARG A 245 23.57 -1.29 -1.94
C ARG A 245 24.36 -2.28 -1.11
N GLU A 246 24.31 -2.18 0.22
CA GLU A 246 24.97 -3.11 1.13
C GLU A 246 24.46 -4.54 0.90
N VAL A 247 23.14 -4.74 0.82
CA VAL A 247 22.54 -6.05 0.56
C VAL A 247 22.94 -6.60 -0.80
N HIS A 248 22.87 -5.79 -1.87
CA HIS A 248 23.29 -6.22 -3.23
C HIS A 248 24.77 -6.56 -3.30
N THR A 249 25.61 -5.84 -2.55
CA THR A 249 27.07 -6.06 -2.54
C THR A 249 27.42 -7.32 -1.76
N HIS A 250 26.76 -7.54 -0.62
CA HIS A 250 26.98 -8.72 0.21
C HIS A 250 26.49 -10.01 -0.47
N LEU A 251 25.34 -9.93 -1.17
CA LEU A 251 24.72 -11.06 -1.87
C LEU A 251 25.05 -11.08 -3.37
N ASP A 252 26.14 -10.46 -3.81
CA ASP A 252 26.54 -10.47 -5.22
C ASP A 252 26.74 -11.91 -5.72
N GLY A 253 26.10 -12.26 -6.83
CA GLY A 253 26.03 -13.62 -7.36
C GLY A 253 25.07 -14.58 -6.65
N PHE A 254 24.43 -14.17 -5.54
CA PHE A 254 23.42 -14.96 -4.81
C PHE A 254 22.04 -14.30 -4.78
N LEU A 255 21.93 -13.03 -5.14
CA LEU A 255 20.65 -12.33 -5.22
C LEU A 255 19.97 -12.64 -6.55
N ASN A 256 18.90 -13.43 -6.53
CA ASN A 256 18.16 -13.84 -7.73
C ASN A 256 17.12 -12.80 -8.14
N HIS A 257 16.57 -12.08 -7.17
CA HIS A 257 15.56 -11.05 -7.40
C HIS A 257 15.69 -9.92 -6.37
N SER A 258 15.37 -8.70 -6.78
CA SER A 258 15.33 -7.53 -5.91
C SER A 258 14.10 -6.71 -6.27
N MET A 259 13.21 -6.51 -5.31
CA MET A 259 11.99 -5.74 -5.52
C MET A 259 11.91 -4.54 -4.57
N VAL A 260 11.39 -3.43 -5.08
CA VAL A 260 11.04 -2.24 -4.32
C VAL A 260 9.52 -2.21 -4.13
N VAL A 261 9.07 -2.33 -2.89
CA VAL A 261 7.64 -2.35 -2.54
C VAL A 261 7.18 -0.98 -2.05
N GLY A 262 8.03 -0.30 -1.29
CA GLY A 262 7.70 0.98 -0.67
C GLY A 262 8.92 1.89 -0.57
N ASN A 263 8.70 3.10 -0.07
CA ASN A 263 9.76 4.04 0.22
C ASN A 263 9.55 4.67 1.60
N THR A 264 9.69 3.86 2.65
CA THR A 264 9.47 4.34 4.02
C THR A 264 10.54 5.36 4.47
N ASN A 265 11.69 5.42 3.80
CA ASN A 265 12.78 6.37 4.02
C ASN A 265 13.05 7.29 2.80
N TRP A 266 11.98 7.87 2.25
CA TRP A 266 11.99 8.66 1.00
C TRP A 266 12.93 9.87 0.94
N ASN A 267 13.39 10.38 2.09
CA ASN A 267 14.30 11.53 2.17
C ASN A 267 15.79 11.15 2.16
N HIS A 268 16.11 9.86 2.14
CA HIS A 268 17.50 9.43 2.15
C HIS A 268 18.16 9.70 0.79
N LYS A 269 19.24 10.48 0.80
CA LYS A 269 20.12 10.67 -0.36
C LYS A 269 21.27 9.68 -0.26
N ALA A 270 21.38 8.80 -1.26
CA ALA A 270 22.44 7.80 -1.31
C ALA A 270 23.82 8.46 -1.15
N THR A 271 24.64 7.90 -0.27
CA THR A 271 26.02 8.37 -0.07
C THR A 271 26.96 7.84 -1.15
N ASN A 272 26.57 6.78 -1.86
CA ASN A 272 27.31 6.17 -2.95
C ASN A 272 26.44 5.97 -4.22
N THR A 273 26.91 6.53 -5.35
CA THR A 273 26.24 6.46 -6.66
C THR A 273 26.91 5.50 -7.66
N SER A 274 27.81 4.62 -7.21
CA SER A 274 28.42 3.60 -8.08
C SER A 274 27.37 2.63 -8.64
N ALA A 275 27.73 1.88 -9.69
CA ALA A 275 26.85 0.83 -10.21
C ALA A 275 26.46 -0.15 -9.09
N LEU A 276 25.18 -0.52 -9.04
CA LEU A 276 24.65 -1.53 -8.12
C LEU A 276 24.93 -2.92 -8.71
N PRO A 277 25.43 -3.89 -7.92
CA PRO A 277 25.51 -5.29 -8.36
C PRO A 277 24.16 -5.82 -8.80
N ALA A 278 24.16 -6.74 -9.77
CA ALA A 278 22.95 -7.37 -10.26
C ALA A 278 22.19 -8.11 -9.14
N PRO A 279 20.86 -8.26 -9.23
CA PRO A 279 19.98 -7.83 -10.31
C PRO A 279 19.60 -6.34 -10.18
N THR A 280 19.01 -5.76 -11.23
CA THR A 280 18.43 -4.42 -11.12
C THR A 280 17.15 -4.50 -10.25
N PRO A 281 16.98 -3.65 -9.23
CA PRO A 281 15.75 -3.62 -8.43
C PRO A 281 14.55 -3.25 -9.29
N GLU A 282 13.46 -4.01 -9.13
CA GLU A 282 12.20 -3.81 -9.86
C GLU A 282 11.10 -3.30 -8.94
N PHE A 283 10.31 -2.33 -9.38
CA PHE A 283 9.20 -1.84 -8.56
C PHE A 283 8.01 -2.81 -8.58
N LEU A 284 7.58 -3.28 -7.40
CA LEU A 284 6.38 -4.09 -7.27
C LEU A 284 5.14 -3.20 -7.32
N PHE A 285 4.53 -3.09 -8.50
CA PHE A 285 3.22 -2.47 -8.63
C PHE A 285 2.12 -3.48 -8.29
N ALA A 286 1.73 -3.53 -7.01
CA ALA A 286 0.72 -4.47 -6.49
C ALA A 286 -0.56 -4.60 -7.35
N PRO A 287 -1.13 -3.51 -7.93
CA PRO A 287 -2.29 -3.62 -8.81
C PRO A 287 -2.12 -4.55 -10.02
N THR A 288 -0.90 -4.71 -10.54
CA THR A 288 -0.64 -5.65 -11.65
C THR A 288 -0.91 -7.08 -11.22
N GLN A 289 -0.37 -7.49 -10.07
CA GLN A 289 -0.56 -8.84 -9.54
C GLN A 289 -2.02 -9.08 -9.11
N ILE A 290 -2.64 -8.09 -8.46
CA ILE A 290 -4.08 -8.14 -8.11
C ILE A 290 -4.94 -8.34 -9.36
N SER A 291 -4.65 -7.59 -10.44
CA SER A 291 -5.38 -7.74 -11.70
C SER A 291 -5.15 -9.09 -12.36
N LYS A 292 -3.96 -9.69 -12.23
CA LYS A 292 -3.67 -11.04 -12.72
C LYS A 292 -4.51 -12.05 -11.94
N ARG A 293 -4.44 -12.06 -10.61
CA ARG A 293 -5.19 -12.99 -9.75
C ARG A 293 -6.69 -12.84 -9.86
N THR A 294 -7.19 -11.63 -10.01
CA THR A 294 -8.63 -11.39 -10.27
C THR A 294 -9.10 -12.10 -11.55
N LYS A 295 -8.26 -12.21 -12.58
CA LYS A 295 -8.61 -12.92 -13.84
C LYS A 295 -8.46 -14.44 -13.71
N GLU A 296 -7.50 -14.91 -12.93
CA GLU A 296 -7.18 -16.33 -12.79
C GLU A 296 -8.09 -17.05 -11.80
N TRP A 297 -8.32 -16.45 -10.63
CA TRP A 297 -9.10 -17.05 -9.53
C TRP A 297 -10.53 -16.55 -9.49
N GLY A 298 -10.80 -15.39 -10.10
CA GLY A 298 -12.05 -14.67 -9.93
C GLY A 298 -12.05 -13.81 -8.68
N ARG A 299 -13.02 -12.88 -8.61
CA ARG A 299 -13.13 -11.93 -7.48
C ARG A 299 -13.62 -12.56 -6.18
N ASP A 300 -14.32 -13.68 -6.27
CA ASP A 300 -14.92 -14.27 -5.07
C ASP A 300 -13.87 -14.97 -4.20
N GLU A 301 -12.78 -15.42 -4.82
CA GLU A 301 -11.68 -16.19 -4.23
C GLU A 301 -10.50 -15.30 -3.76
N LEU A 302 -10.32 -14.11 -4.37
CA LEU A 302 -9.30 -13.12 -4.00
C LEU A 302 -9.77 -12.21 -2.86
#